data_AF-E4PYE3-F1
#
_entry.id   AF-E4PYE3-F1
#
_cell.length_a   1.000
_cell.length_b   1.000
_cell.length_c   1.000
_cell.angle_alpha   90.00
_cell.angle_beta   90.00
_cell.angle_gamma   90.00
#
_symmetry.space_group_name_H-M   'P 1'
#
loop_
_entity.id
_entity.type
_entity.pdbx_description
1 polymer ?
#
loop_
_entity_poly.entity_id
_entity_poly.type
_entity_poly.pdbx_seq_one_letter_code
_entity_poly.pdbx_strand_id
1 'polypeptide(L)'
;MNTLILCEKPSQAMDLSTVFAKKKKQNGYMEISDEQLNVSGFLTWAVGHLVELKEPQEYDEKYKNFSTYPILLEKDDFQFKVSDKTKDQFNNIKKIFKENKIDEVIIATDPAREGENIAYKILNQLKVTDKVTIKRLWLTSKVESSIRKAFKNILPKEKTYGFYKEGRARELSDWLVGINLSRHFTKISRELGNDGVIHIGRVSSPTLNMVYNRENNIKGFKGKKFYKVSATINKDEQEVKTELKNKFDSEDELHEFLFENDITDLTQKGLVTDIEKEIGYTMPPKFYDLSALQEDMNDKYKISAKRTLEIAQTLYEKKLITYPRTDSRYITEDEKEMLLENIDYLKEITKINLNNELTNNSLINPSKIEDHYAILITGNDFNKVDLKEEEINVYKSILQNVAMNFMDKEQYETTTIEIAVKKLMFEVKGKIIQDNGFKALLNKQKTSEETIPNFEKNEEVDIELDLLEKETTPPKRYTEKTLLKAMANPIETLEDEGLKSTLKEVKGLGTPATRADIIENLKKNKYIQVQKTKFILLKMVY
;
A
#
# COMPACT_ATOMS: atom_id res chain seq x y z
N MET A 1 42.26 4.33 -10.42
CA MET A 1 41.43 3.60 -9.44
C MET A 1 40.36 2.89 -10.23
N ASN A 2 40.25 1.57 -10.10
CA ASN A 2 39.25 0.78 -10.82
C ASN A 2 38.01 0.60 -9.94
N THR A 3 36.89 1.17 -10.39
CA THR A 3 35.61 1.16 -9.68
C THR A 3 34.67 0.14 -10.30
N LEU A 4 34.02 -0.69 -9.47
CA LEU A 4 32.90 -1.54 -9.85
C LEU A 4 31.60 -0.95 -9.31
N ILE A 5 30.71 -0.51 -10.20
CA ILE A 5 29.37 -0.03 -9.83
C ILE A 5 28.38 -1.20 -9.97
N LEU A 6 27.69 -1.54 -8.89
CA LEU A 6 26.75 -2.66 -8.82
C LEU A 6 25.30 -2.16 -8.69
N CYS A 7 24.54 -2.24 -9.77
CA CYS A 7 23.09 -1.96 -9.78
C CYS A 7 22.26 -3.20 -9.41
N GLU A 8 20.98 -3.02 -9.09
CA GLU A 8 20.06 -4.12 -8.78
C GLU A 8 19.51 -4.80 -10.05
N LYS A 9 19.40 -4.05 -11.15
CA LYS A 9 18.79 -4.53 -12.40
C LYS A 9 19.40 -3.89 -13.65
N PRO A 10 19.28 -4.53 -14.83
CA PRO A 10 19.84 -4.01 -16.07
C PRO A 10 19.33 -2.61 -16.43
N SER A 11 18.04 -2.35 -16.25
CA SER A 11 17.42 -1.05 -16.57
C SER A 11 18.05 0.09 -15.77
N GLN A 12 18.29 -0.13 -14.47
CA GLN A 12 18.99 0.84 -13.62
C GLN A 12 20.42 1.09 -14.11
N ALA A 13 21.16 0.04 -14.48
CA ALA A 13 22.49 0.22 -15.08
C ALA A 13 22.45 0.99 -16.41
N MET A 14 21.44 0.79 -17.26
CA MET A 14 21.28 1.58 -18.48
C MET A 14 21.05 3.07 -18.16
N ASP A 15 20.22 3.36 -17.15
CA ASP A 15 19.98 4.74 -16.69
C ASP A 15 21.26 5.38 -16.13
N LEU A 16 22.02 4.68 -15.28
CA LEU A 16 23.31 5.20 -14.79
C LEU A 16 24.32 5.36 -15.93
N SER A 17 24.26 4.54 -16.98
CA SER A 17 25.21 4.63 -18.09
C SER A 17 25.11 5.93 -18.87
N THR A 18 24.02 6.71 -18.74
CA THR A 18 23.84 7.95 -19.49
C THR A 18 24.78 9.05 -19.02
N VAL A 19 25.18 9.06 -17.74
CA VAL A 19 26.04 10.13 -17.19
C VAL A 19 27.52 10.00 -17.57
N PHE A 20 27.98 8.79 -17.93
CA PHE A 20 29.39 8.54 -18.21
C PHE A 20 29.78 8.91 -19.64
N ALA A 21 30.84 9.72 -19.77
CA ALA A 21 31.39 10.16 -21.07
C ALA A 21 31.83 9.00 -21.99
N LYS A 22 32.51 7.98 -21.44
CA LYS A 22 32.94 6.78 -22.19
C LYS A 22 32.20 5.57 -21.65
N LYS A 23 31.60 4.79 -22.57
CA LYS A 23 30.94 3.52 -22.24
C LYS A 23 31.07 2.49 -23.37
N LYS A 24 31.36 1.25 -23.01
CA LYS A 24 31.41 0.12 -23.93
C LYS A 24 30.64 -1.06 -23.33
N LYS A 25 29.57 -1.47 -24.01
CA LYS A 25 28.71 -2.57 -23.56
C LYS A 25 29.41 -3.91 -23.77
N GLN A 26 29.29 -4.79 -22.78
CA GLN A 26 29.77 -6.16 -22.78
C GLN A 26 28.62 -7.09 -22.32
N ASN A 27 28.87 -8.40 -22.30
CA ASN A 27 27.89 -9.34 -21.76
C ASN A 27 27.80 -9.22 -20.23
N GLY A 28 26.69 -8.66 -19.73
CA GLY A 28 26.40 -8.54 -18.30
C GLY A 28 27.04 -7.34 -17.58
N TYR A 29 27.75 -6.46 -18.30
CA TYR A 29 28.33 -5.24 -17.74
C TYR A 29 28.67 -4.22 -18.84
N MET A 30 29.16 -3.04 -18.45
CA MET A 30 29.77 -2.05 -19.33
C MET A 30 31.12 -1.61 -18.76
N GLU A 31 32.10 -1.38 -19.62
CA GLU A 31 33.28 -0.61 -19.26
C GLU A 31 32.91 0.87 -19.33
N ILE A 32 33.19 1.63 -18.28
CA ILE A 32 32.80 3.04 -18.15
C ILE A 32 33.98 3.91 -17.71
N SER A 33 34.00 5.16 -18.18
CA SER A 33 34.93 6.17 -17.68
C SER A 33 34.35 7.57 -17.80
N ASP A 34 34.54 8.38 -16.77
CA ASP A 34 34.13 9.77 -16.71
C ASP A 34 35.06 10.56 -15.78
N GLU A 35 35.70 11.59 -16.33
CA GLU A 35 36.68 12.40 -15.61
C GLU A 35 36.03 13.35 -14.60
N GLN A 36 34.84 13.88 -14.90
CA GLN A 36 34.14 14.82 -14.00
C GLN A 36 33.61 14.12 -12.76
N LEU A 37 33.17 12.87 -12.91
CA LEU A 37 32.70 12.04 -11.80
C LEU A 37 33.86 11.29 -11.11
N ASN A 38 35.07 11.36 -11.66
CA ASN A 38 36.25 10.59 -11.20
C ASN A 38 35.97 9.07 -11.11
N VAL A 39 35.29 8.53 -12.13
CA VAL A 39 34.92 7.12 -12.22
C VAL A 39 35.61 6.49 -13.42
N SER A 40 36.29 5.37 -13.23
CA SER A 40 36.81 4.52 -14.31
C SER A 40 36.74 3.05 -13.89
N GLY A 41 36.19 2.19 -14.73
CA GLY A 41 36.05 0.77 -14.42
C GLY A 41 34.81 0.13 -15.05
N PHE A 42 33.97 -0.48 -14.23
CA PHE A 42 32.90 -1.37 -14.68
C PHE A 42 31.55 -1.00 -14.06
N LEU A 43 30.50 -0.98 -14.88
CA LEU A 43 29.11 -0.87 -14.47
C LEU A 43 28.41 -2.20 -14.72
N THR A 44 27.96 -2.87 -13.67
CA THR A 44 27.24 -4.14 -13.75
C THR A 44 25.94 -4.09 -12.97
N TRP A 45 25.18 -5.18 -12.99
CA TRP A 45 23.87 -5.26 -12.36
C TRP A 45 23.58 -6.68 -11.87
N ALA A 46 22.71 -6.78 -10.87
CA ALA A 46 22.01 -8.00 -10.54
C ALA A 46 20.80 -8.21 -11.47
N VAL A 47 20.11 -9.34 -11.30
CA VAL A 47 18.82 -9.65 -11.96
C VAL A 47 17.89 -10.26 -10.91
N GLY A 48 17.55 -9.45 -9.91
CA GLY A 48 16.99 -9.93 -8.64
C GLY A 48 18.07 -10.58 -7.76
N HIS A 49 17.70 -11.57 -6.95
CA HIS A 49 18.68 -12.28 -6.11
C HIS A 49 19.59 -13.18 -6.95
N LEU A 50 20.88 -12.84 -6.99
CA LEU A 50 21.93 -13.72 -7.54
C LEU A 50 22.38 -14.79 -6.56
N VAL A 51 22.17 -14.52 -5.27
CA VAL A 51 22.63 -15.33 -4.15
C VAL A 51 21.46 -15.57 -3.21
N GLU A 52 21.23 -16.83 -2.90
CA GLU A 52 20.11 -17.32 -2.09
C GLU A 52 20.62 -18.21 -0.95
N LEU A 53 19.78 -18.38 0.07
CA LEU A 53 20.02 -19.36 1.14
C LEU A 53 20.00 -20.77 0.56
N LYS A 54 20.88 -21.63 1.07
CA LYS A 54 20.78 -23.06 0.82
C LYS A 54 19.47 -23.61 1.38
N GLU A 55 18.89 -24.54 0.63
CA GLU A 55 17.79 -25.38 1.09
C GLU A 55 18.32 -26.41 2.11
N PRO A 56 17.47 -26.90 3.02
CA PRO A 56 17.85 -27.88 4.04
C PRO A 56 18.67 -29.07 3.52
N GLN A 57 18.25 -29.69 2.43
CA GLN A 57 18.92 -30.87 1.84
C GLN A 57 20.34 -30.59 1.33
N GLU A 58 20.72 -29.31 1.17
CA GLU A 58 22.06 -28.91 0.73
C GLU A 58 23.03 -28.70 1.91
N TYR A 59 22.52 -28.73 3.14
CA TYR A 59 23.32 -28.83 4.37
C TYR A 59 23.63 -30.30 4.68
N ASP A 60 22.63 -31.17 4.57
CA ASP A 60 22.73 -32.60 4.85
C ASP A 60 21.60 -33.35 4.13
N GLU A 61 21.91 -34.48 3.48
CA GLU A 61 20.92 -35.28 2.74
C GLU A 61 19.76 -35.75 3.61
N LYS A 62 19.98 -35.96 4.92
CA LYS A 62 18.92 -36.38 5.86
C LYS A 62 17.75 -35.39 5.93
N TYR A 63 17.99 -34.11 5.59
CA TYR A 63 16.97 -33.08 5.57
C TYR A 63 16.08 -33.13 4.32
N LYS A 64 16.33 -34.03 3.35
CA LYS A 64 15.32 -34.39 2.32
C LYS A 64 14.05 -34.95 2.98
N ASN A 65 14.19 -35.66 4.10
CA ASN A 65 13.06 -36.10 4.90
C ASN A 65 12.52 -34.94 5.75
N PHE A 66 11.25 -34.59 5.54
CA PHE A 66 10.57 -33.52 6.29
C PHE A 66 10.40 -33.85 7.78
N SER A 67 10.49 -35.12 8.16
CA SER A 67 10.42 -35.56 9.56
C SER A 67 11.70 -35.24 10.33
N THR A 68 12.79 -34.89 9.65
CA THR A 68 14.04 -34.47 10.28
C THR A 68 14.00 -32.95 10.51
N TYR A 69 13.52 -32.55 11.68
CA TYR A 69 13.42 -31.16 12.17
C TYR A 69 13.40 -31.16 13.72
N PRO A 70 13.65 -30.03 14.40
CA PRO A 70 14.02 -28.73 13.84
C PRO A 70 15.45 -28.71 13.30
N ILE A 71 15.67 -27.89 12.27
CA ILE A 71 16.96 -27.50 11.74
C ILE A 71 17.29 -26.16 12.39
N LEU A 72 18.11 -26.23 13.44
CA LEU A 72 18.60 -25.07 14.16
C LEU A 72 19.99 -24.74 13.63
N LEU A 73 20.12 -23.54 13.05
CA LEU A 73 21.37 -23.01 12.55
C LEU A 73 21.70 -21.76 13.36
N GLU A 74 22.95 -21.67 13.82
CA GLU A 74 23.46 -20.40 14.33
C GLU A 74 23.72 -19.44 13.15
N LYS A 75 23.87 -18.15 13.46
CA LYS A 75 24.02 -17.09 12.45
C LYS A 75 25.13 -17.39 11.42
N ASP A 76 26.25 -17.97 11.87
CA ASP A 76 27.41 -18.22 11.03
C ASP A 76 27.33 -19.58 10.29
N ASP A 77 26.38 -20.44 10.68
CA ASP A 77 26.14 -21.73 10.02
C ASP A 77 25.34 -21.59 8.72
N PHE A 78 24.65 -20.45 8.52
CA PHE A 78 23.86 -20.22 7.31
C PHE A 78 24.75 -20.15 6.06
N GLN A 79 24.44 -21.02 5.11
CA GLN A 79 25.18 -21.13 3.86
C GLN A 79 24.40 -20.52 2.71
N PHE A 80 25.15 -19.89 1.81
CA PHE A 80 24.63 -19.20 0.64
C PHE A 80 25.16 -19.87 -0.62
N LYS A 81 24.32 -19.87 -1.65
CA LYS A 81 24.67 -20.37 -2.97
C LYS A 81 24.30 -19.36 -4.03
N VAL A 82 24.97 -19.45 -5.16
CA VAL A 82 24.58 -18.73 -6.36
C VAL A 82 23.33 -19.40 -6.90
N SER A 83 22.28 -18.62 -7.17
CA SER A 83 21.03 -19.15 -7.72
C SER A 83 21.26 -19.68 -9.13
N ASP A 84 20.81 -20.91 -9.42
CA ASP A 84 21.02 -21.52 -10.74
C ASP A 84 20.37 -20.71 -11.87
N LYS A 85 19.25 -20.04 -11.59
CA LYS A 85 18.51 -19.21 -12.55
C LYS A 85 19.28 -17.98 -13.02
N THR A 86 20.20 -17.48 -12.20
CA THR A 86 20.88 -16.19 -12.41
C THR A 86 22.41 -16.33 -12.35
N LYS A 87 22.89 -17.57 -12.40
CA LYS A 87 24.30 -17.96 -12.27
C LYS A 87 25.20 -17.33 -13.32
N ASP A 88 24.73 -17.19 -14.56
CA ASP A 88 25.50 -16.58 -15.64
C ASP A 88 25.85 -15.13 -15.33
N GLN A 89 24.89 -14.36 -14.81
CA GLN A 89 25.13 -12.97 -14.44
C GLN A 89 26.07 -12.87 -13.23
N PHE A 90 25.94 -13.76 -12.23
CA PHE A 90 26.91 -13.82 -11.14
C PHE A 90 28.32 -14.13 -11.63
N ASN A 91 28.47 -15.05 -12.59
CA ASN A 91 29.75 -15.41 -13.18
C ASN A 91 30.38 -14.23 -13.93
N ASN A 92 29.59 -13.40 -14.61
CA ASN A 92 30.07 -12.16 -15.24
C ASN A 92 30.66 -11.21 -14.19
N ILE A 93 29.96 -10.96 -13.08
CA ILE A 93 30.46 -10.10 -11.99
C ILE A 93 31.73 -10.69 -11.36
N LYS A 94 31.73 -12.00 -11.13
CA LYS A 94 32.89 -12.74 -10.58
C LYS A 94 34.10 -12.64 -11.49
N LYS A 95 33.90 -12.71 -12.81
CA LYS A 95 34.97 -12.55 -13.80
C LYS A 95 35.59 -11.16 -13.71
N ILE A 96 34.78 -10.10 -13.67
CA ILE A 96 35.25 -8.71 -13.50
C ILE A 96 36.13 -8.60 -12.25
N PHE A 97 35.63 -9.10 -11.10
CA PHE A 97 36.34 -8.99 -9.83
C PHE A 97 37.64 -9.80 -9.76
N LYS A 98 37.72 -10.93 -10.47
CA LYS A 98 38.92 -11.79 -10.49
C LYS A 98 39.99 -11.35 -11.48
N GLU A 99 39.57 -10.91 -12.67
CA GLU A 99 40.49 -10.58 -13.76
C GLU A 99 41.00 -9.14 -13.68
N ASN A 100 40.39 -8.30 -12.85
CA ASN A 100 40.75 -6.90 -12.68
C ASN A 100 41.05 -6.60 -11.22
N LYS A 101 42.08 -5.78 -10.97
CA LYS A 101 42.30 -5.21 -9.64
C LYS A 101 41.21 -4.15 -9.40
N ILE A 102 40.18 -4.50 -8.63
CA ILE A 102 39.12 -3.58 -8.20
C ILE A 102 39.55 -2.90 -6.91
N ASP A 103 39.64 -1.56 -6.93
CA ASP A 103 40.04 -0.76 -5.77
C ASP A 103 38.80 -0.29 -4.98
N GLU A 104 37.68 -0.13 -5.67
CA GLU A 104 36.44 0.43 -5.13
C GLU A 104 35.20 -0.28 -5.68
N VAL A 105 34.19 -0.47 -4.82
CA VAL A 105 32.84 -0.88 -5.21
C VAL A 105 31.86 0.21 -4.83
N ILE A 106 31.04 0.67 -5.78
CA ILE A 106 29.90 1.56 -5.52
C ILE A 106 28.63 0.73 -5.61
N ILE A 107 27.95 0.57 -4.47
CA ILE A 107 26.62 -0.04 -4.41
C ILE A 107 25.61 0.97 -4.97
N ALA A 108 24.93 0.61 -6.05
CA ALA A 108 23.94 1.42 -6.76
C ALA A 108 22.59 0.70 -6.91
N THR A 109 22.33 -0.30 -6.06
CA THR A 109 21.01 -0.96 -5.92
C THR A 109 19.95 0.01 -5.41
N ASP A 110 18.68 -0.41 -5.38
CA ASP A 110 17.59 0.45 -4.89
C ASP A 110 17.88 0.93 -3.44
N PRO A 111 17.52 2.19 -3.09
CA PRO A 111 17.80 2.81 -1.80
C PRO A 111 16.86 2.30 -0.69
N ALA A 112 16.92 1.00 -0.42
CA ALA A 112 16.08 0.34 0.57
C ALA A 112 16.82 -0.85 1.20
N ARG A 113 16.27 -1.36 2.30
CA ARG A 113 16.74 -2.58 2.99
C ARG A 113 17.04 -3.75 2.05
N GLU A 114 16.16 -3.98 1.07
CA GLU A 114 16.31 -5.11 0.15
C GLU A 114 17.46 -4.92 -0.84
N GLY A 115 17.63 -3.71 -1.38
CA GLY A 115 18.72 -3.39 -2.29
C GLY A 115 20.09 -3.59 -1.63
N GLU A 116 20.22 -3.13 -0.39
CA GLU A 116 21.43 -3.36 0.42
C GLU A 116 21.68 -4.86 0.64
N ASN A 117 20.64 -5.63 0.98
CA ASN A 117 20.77 -7.08 1.15
C ASN A 117 21.19 -7.79 -0.15
N ILE A 118 20.66 -7.40 -1.30
CA ILE A 118 21.07 -7.92 -2.62
C ILE A 118 22.56 -7.64 -2.85
N ALA A 119 23.00 -6.40 -2.68
CA ALA A 119 24.38 -6.00 -2.93
C ALA A 119 25.36 -6.78 -2.04
N TYR A 120 25.15 -6.76 -0.73
CA TYR A 120 26.07 -7.41 0.21
C TYR A 120 26.10 -8.94 0.06
N LYS A 121 25.00 -9.61 -0.29
CA LYS A 121 25.04 -11.05 -0.59
C LYS A 121 25.96 -11.36 -1.77
N ILE A 122 25.93 -10.53 -2.82
CA ILE A 122 26.84 -10.67 -3.96
C ILE A 122 28.29 -10.43 -3.52
N LEU A 123 28.57 -9.34 -2.80
CA LEU A 123 29.92 -9.01 -2.33
C LEU A 123 30.50 -10.09 -1.39
N ASN A 124 29.68 -10.63 -0.48
CA ASN A 124 30.08 -11.72 0.40
C ASN A 124 30.39 -13.00 -0.38
N GLN A 125 29.57 -13.35 -1.38
CA GLN A 125 29.80 -14.52 -2.23
C GLN A 125 31.05 -14.36 -3.11
N LEU A 126 31.40 -13.12 -3.49
CA LEU A 126 32.65 -12.78 -4.16
C LEU A 126 33.86 -12.76 -3.23
N LYS A 127 33.65 -12.81 -1.91
CA LYS A 127 34.68 -12.69 -0.86
C LYS A 127 35.45 -11.37 -0.95
N VAL A 128 34.74 -10.27 -1.17
CA VAL A 128 35.33 -8.92 -1.14
C VAL A 128 35.97 -8.69 0.23
N THR A 129 37.22 -8.22 0.25
CA THR A 129 37.99 -7.95 1.47
C THR A 129 38.04 -6.46 1.77
N ASP A 130 38.46 -6.07 2.98
CA ASP A 130 38.60 -4.67 3.39
C ASP A 130 39.63 -3.86 2.58
N LYS A 131 40.40 -4.51 1.69
CA LYS A 131 41.26 -3.84 0.72
C LYS A 131 40.48 -3.09 -0.36
N VAL A 132 39.20 -3.42 -0.56
CA VAL A 132 38.32 -2.77 -1.53
C VAL A 132 37.43 -1.78 -0.80
N THR A 133 37.48 -0.51 -1.19
CA THR A 133 36.64 0.53 -0.59
C THR A 133 35.21 0.34 -1.05
N ILE A 134 34.26 0.22 -0.13
CA ILE A 134 32.83 0.14 -0.47
C ILE A 134 32.17 1.49 -0.20
N LYS A 135 31.46 2.00 -1.20
CA LYS A 135 30.67 3.23 -1.13
C LYS A 135 29.23 2.97 -1.59
N ARG A 136 28.34 3.92 -1.33
CA ARG A 136 26.92 3.81 -1.63
C ARG A 136 26.40 5.01 -2.41
N LEU A 137 25.82 4.75 -3.58
CA LEU A 137 25.16 5.73 -4.43
C LEU A 137 23.63 5.68 -4.21
N TRP A 138 23.12 6.48 -3.29
CA TRP A 138 21.70 6.48 -2.90
C TRP A 138 20.83 7.24 -3.93
N LEU A 139 20.20 6.49 -4.85
CA LEU A 139 19.45 7.06 -5.98
C LEU A 139 17.93 6.98 -5.76
N THR A 140 17.30 8.13 -5.54
CA THR A 140 15.84 8.26 -5.45
C THR A 140 15.18 8.57 -6.80
N SER A 141 15.95 8.97 -7.81
CA SER A 141 15.48 9.34 -9.15
C SER A 141 16.41 8.80 -10.25
N LYS A 142 15.83 8.50 -11.42
CA LYS A 142 16.53 8.04 -12.64
C LYS A 142 16.85 9.16 -13.63
N VAL A 143 16.53 10.41 -13.28
CA VAL A 143 16.82 11.57 -14.13
C VAL A 143 18.33 11.85 -14.11
N GLU A 144 18.91 12.20 -15.26
CA GLU A 144 20.36 12.38 -15.40
C GLU A 144 20.93 13.41 -14.41
N SER A 145 20.25 14.55 -14.22
CA SER A 145 20.64 15.59 -13.26
C SER A 145 20.68 15.06 -11.82
N SER A 146 19.68 14.27 -11.42
CA SER A 146 19.63 13.61 -10.11
C SER A 146 20.76 12.58 -9.95
N ILE A 147 21.06 11.79 -10.99
CA ILE A 147 22.17 10.82 -10.96
C ILE A 147 23.50 11.55 -10.76
N ARG A 148 23.76 12.64 -11.50
CA ARG A 148 24.97 13.47 -11.32
C ARG A 148 25.06 14.07 -9.92
N LYS A 149 23.95 14.58 -9.36
CA LYS A 149 23.87 15.09 -7.98
C LYS A 149 24.19 13.98 -6.96
N ALA A 150 23.73 12.76 -7.19
CA ALA A 150 24.01 11.62 -6.31
C ALA A 150 25.49 11.19 -6.36
N PHE A 151 26.13 11.19 -7.54
CA PHE A 151 27.57 10.89 -7.64
C PHE A 151 28.44 11.90 -6.86
N LYS A 152 28.02 13.18 -6.82
CA LYS A 152 28.69 14.21 -6.00
C LYS A 152 28.51 13.98 -4.49
N ASN A 153 27.46 13.27 -4.08
CA ASN A 153 27.09 13.03 -2.69
C ASN A 153 27.15 11.53 -2.33
N ILE A 154 28.14 10.81 -2.87
CA ILE A 154 28.32 9.38 -2.55
C ILE A 154 28.54 9.19 -1.04
N LEU A 155 27.80 8.24 -0.48
CA LEU A 155 27.84 7.93 0.95
C LEU A 155 28.92 6.88 1.25
N PRO A 156 29.55 6.93 2.43
CA PRO A 156 30.37 5.83 2.92
C PRO A 156 29.47 4.65 3.35
N LYS A 157 29.98 3.42 3.27
CA LYS A 157 29.18 2.19 3.50
C LYS A 157 28.50 2.17 4.88
N GLU A 158 29.10 2.78 5.89
CA GLU A 158 28.63 2.79 7.27
C GLU A 158 27.26 3.48 7.42
N LYS A 159 26.93 4.42 6.53
CA LYS A 159 25.64 5.12 6.55
C LYS A 159 24.46 4.21 6.22
N THR A 160 24.69 3.14 5.45
CA THR A 160 23.62 2.24 5.00
C THR A 160 23.83 0.78 5.41
N TYR A 161 24.96 0.43 6.01
CA TYR A 161 25.24 -0.94 6.46
C TYR A 161 24.22 -1.49 7.47
N GLY A 162 23.55 -0.62 8.23
CA GLY A 162 22.45 -1.00 9.12
C GLY A 162 21.29 -1.66 8.36
N PHE A 163 20.92 -1.15 7.19
CA PHE A 163 19.89 -1.73 6.33
C PHE A 163 20.25 -3.14 5.86
N TYR A 164 21.51 -3.39 5.51
CA TYR A 164 21.97 -4.74 5.22
C TYR A 164 21.77 -5.68 6.41
N LYS A 165 22.20 -5.27 7.62
CA LYS A 165 22.05 -6.10 8.83
C LYS A 165 20.58 -6.43 9.12
N GLU A 166 19.70 -5.44 8.94
CA GLU A 166 18.27 -5.61 9.13
C GLU A 166 17.67 -6.58 8.10
N GLY A 167 17.97 -6.39 6.80
CA GLY A 167 17.50 -7.28 5.73
C GLY A 167 18.01 -8.71 5.92
N ARG A 168 19.26 -8.84 6.36
CA ARG A 168 19.87 -10.11 6.70
C ARG A 168 19.18 -10.81 7.88
N ALA A 169 18.96 -10.10 8.98
CA ALA A 169 18.29 -10.67 10.14
C ALA A 169 16.88 -11.17 9.79
N ARG A 170 16.16 -10.38 8.98
CA ARG A 170 14.84 -10.76 8.46
C ARG A 170 14.90 -12.04 7.61
N GLU A 171 15.81 -12.10 6.63
CA GLU A 171 15.96 -13.26 5.73
C GLU A 171 16.23 -14.56 6.52
N LEU A 172 17.15 -14.50 7.50
CA LEU A 172 17.49 -15.67 8.32
C LEU A 172 16.34 -16.08 9.25
N SER A 173 15.65 -15.10 9.87
CA SER A 173 14.50 -15.37 10.73
C SER A 173 13.33 -15.98 9.95
N ASP A 174 13.02 -15.43 8.77
CA ASP A 174 11.97 -15.95 7.90
C ASP A 174 12.31 -17.39 7.44
N TRP A 175 13.58 -17.72 7.18
CA TRP A 175 14.03 -19.09 6.90
C TRP A 175 13.83 -20.02 8.10
N LEU A 176 14.30 -19.66 9.29
CA LEU A 176 14.19 -20.51 10.49
C LEU A 176 12.74 -20.83 10.82
N VAL A 177 11.88 -19.81 10.86
CA VAL A 177 10.45 -19.97 11.18
C VAL A 177 9.74 -20.71 10.06
N GLY A 178 9.94 -20.27 8.81
CA GLY A 178 9.23 -20.81 7.66
C GLY A 178 9.57 -22.28 7.41
N ILE A 179 10.86 -22.63 7.36
CA ILE A 179 11.30 -24.01 7.07
C ILE A 179 10.90 -24.97 8.18
N ASN A 180 11.17 -24.63 9.44
CA ASN A 180 10.92 -25.55 10.55
C ASN A 180 9.43 -25.77 10.79
N LEU A 181 8.63 -24.71 10.82
CA LEU A 181 7.19 -24.87 11.04
C LEU A 181 6.51 -25.52 9.84
N SER A 182 6.88 -25.18 8.60
CA SER A 182 6.32 -25.85 7.43
C SER A 182 6.62 -27.35 7.46
N ARG A 183 7.84 -27.76 7.85
CA ARG A 183 8.20 -29.17 8.03
C ARG A 183 7.37 -29.86 9.12
N HIS A 184 7.27 -29.24 10.29
CA HIS A 184 6.48 -29.76 11.40
C HIS A 184 5.02 -30.00 11.01
N PHE A 185 4.35 -28.98 10.48
CA PHE A 185 2.93 -29.09 10.10
C PHE A 185 2.71 -29.97 8.87
N THR A 186 3.66 -30.04 7.94
CA THR A 186 3.62 -31.01 6.83
C THR A 186 3.72 -32.44 7.33
N LYS A 187 4.60 -32.72 8.31
CA LYS A 187 4.70 -34.05 8.92
C LYS A 187 3.35 -34.44 9.56
N ILE A 188 2.80 -33.57 10.40
CA ILE A 188 1.49 -33.82 11.05
C ILE A 188 0.39 -34.02 10.00
N SER A 189 0.36 -33.19 8.96
CA SER A 189 -0.60 -33.31 7.86
C SER A 189 -0.52 -34.67 7.18
N ARG A 190 0.70 -35.18 6.93
CA ARG A 190 0.92 -36.51 6.33
C ARG A 190 0.49 -37.65 7.24
N GLU A 191 0.72 -37.53 8.55
CA GLU A 191 0.23 -38.50 9.54
C GLU A 191 -1.31 -38.57 9.56
N LEU A 192 -1.99 -37.49 9.15
CA LEU A 192 -3.44 -37.41 8.99
C LEU A 192 -3.93 -37.78 7.58
N GLY A 193 -3.06 -38.29 6.71
CA GLY A 193 -3.41 -38.75 5.35
C GLY A 193 -3.33 -37.68 4.25
N ASN A 194 -2.72 -36.53 4.51
CA ASN A 194 -2.58 -35.45 3.53
C ASN A 194 -1.11 -35.26 3.09
N ASP A 195 -0.82 -35.65 1.86
CA ASP A 195 0.52 -35.61 1.24
C ASP A 195 1.00 -34.20 0.84
N GLY A 196 0.11 -33.21 0.89
CA GLY A 196 0.42 -31.82 0.57
C GLY A 196 1.43 -31.18 1.52
N VAL A 197 2.11 -30.13 1.04
CA VAL A 197 2.99 -29.32 1.88
C VAL A 197 2.17 -28.25 2.59
N ILE A 198 2.31 -28.17 3.91
CA ILE A 198 1.76 -27.09 4.71
C ILE A 198 2.78 -25.95 4.80
N HIS A 199 2.47 -24.82 4.18
CA HIS A 199 3.30 -23.64 4.16
C HIS A 199 2.97 -22.74 5.36
N ILE A 200 3.92 -22.62 6.27
CA ILE A 200 3.87 -21.70 7.40
C ILE A 200 4.84 -20.56 7.16
N GLY A 201 4.42 -19.35 7.49
CA GLY A 201 5.27 -18.17 7.35
C GLY A 201 4.83 -17.06 8.28
N ARG A 202 5.81 -16.29 8.78
CA ARG A 202 5.59 -15.20 9.75
C ARG A 202 4.57 -14.16 9.28
N VAL A 203 4.37 -14.00 7.96
CA VAL A 203 3.36 -13.08 7.40
C VAL A 203 2.17 -13.82 6.80
N SER A 204 2.38 -14.90 6.05
CA SER A 204 1.28 -15.65 5.42
C SER A 204 0.33 -16.28 6.43
N SER A 205 0.84 -16.84 7.52
CA SER A 205 0.03 -17.48 8.56
C SER A 205 -0.87 -16.50 9.31
N PRO A 206 -0.41 -15.34 9.83
CA PRO A 206 -1.32 -14.37 10.44
C PRO A 206 -2.30 -13.76 9.42
N THR A 207 -1.91 -13.57 8.15
CA THR A 207 -2.86 -13.14 7.11
C THR A 207 -3.95 -14.18 6.87
N LEU A 208 -3.61 -15.47 6.82
CA LEU A 208 -4.61 -16.54 6.75
C LEU A 208 -5.51 -16.55 7.99
N ASN A 209 -4.93 -16.33 9.18
CA ASN A 209 -5.67 -16.27 10.44
C ASN A 209 -6.69 -15.12 10.47
N MET A 210 -6.38 -13.96 9.87
CA MET A 210 -7.36 -12.87 9.70
C MET A 210 -8.59 -13.34 8.94
N VAL A 211 -8.40 -14.05 7.81
CA VAL A 211 -9.50 -14.60 7.01
C VAL A 211 -10.26 -15.68 7.80
N TYR A 212 -9.56 -16.53 8.55
CA TYR A 212 -10.15 -17.54 9.40
C TYR A 212 -11.04 -16.97 10.50
N ASN A 213 -10.53 -16.01 11.26
CA ASN A 213 -11.31 -15.33 12.30
C ASN A 213 -12.51 -14.61 11.71
N ARG A 214 -12.37 -13.99 10.54
CA ARG A 214 -13.51 -13.38 9.84
C ARG A 214 -14.59 -14.40 9.48
N GLU A 215 -14.22 -15.57 8.95
CA GLU A 215 -15.18 -16.63 8.64
C GLU A 215 -15.84 -17.21 9.89
N ASN A 216 -15.09 -17.39 10.97
CA ASN A 216 -15.64 -17.85 12.25
C ASN A 216 -16.63 -16.84 12.84
N ASN A 217 -16.29 -15.55 12.80
CA ASN A 217 -17.18 -14.47 13.25
C ASN A 217 -18.46 -14.45 12.43
N ILE A 218 -18.40 -14.70 11.11
CA ILE A 218 -19.59 -14.79 10.26
C ILE A 218 -20.44 -16.02 10.60
N LYS A 219 -19.81 -17.20 10.76
CA LYS A 219 -20.53 -18.46 11.04
C LYS A 219 -21.16 -18.49 12.44
N GLY A 220 -20.45 -17.93 13.43
CA GLY A 220 -20.92 -17.83 14.81
C GLY A 220 -21.81 -16.62 15.08
N PHE A 221 -22.01 -15.74 14.09
CA PHE A 221 -22.83 -14.55 14.25
C PHE A 221 -24.28 -14.95 14.51
N LYS A 222 -24.80 -14.50 15.65
CA LYS A 222 -26.23 -14.58 15.98
C LYS A 222 -26.78 -13.17 15.91
N GLY A 223 -27.65 -12.92 14.95
CA GLY A 223 -28.32 -11.64 14.81
C GLY A 223 -29.08 -11.32 16.09
N LYS A 224 -28.90 -10.10 16.58
CA LYS A 224 -29.68 -9.53 17.66
C LYS A 224 -30.61 -8.50 17.05
N LYS A 225 -31.90 -8.63 17.36
CA LYS A 225 -32.87 -7.57 17.11
C LYS A 225 -32.49 -6.37 17.97
N PHE A 226 -32.79 -5.20 17.46
CA PHE A 226 -32.74 -3.96 18.19
C PHE A 226 -33.76 -3.00 17.62
N TYR A 227 -34.20 -2.08 18.46
CA TYR A 227 -35.28 -1.18 18.14
C TYR A 227 -34.77 0.26 18.12
N LYS A 228 -35.36 1.07 17.25
CA LYS A 228 -35.07 2.48 17.10
C LYS A 228 -36.37 3.25 16.84
N VAL A 229 -36.36 4.53 17.19
CA VAL A 229 -37.40 5.48 16.80
C VAL A 229 -36.90 6.26 15.59
N SER A 230 -37.64 6.20 14.49
CA SER A 230 -37.49 7.13 13.38
C SER A 230 -38.63 8.14 13.35
N ALA A 231 -38.39 9.27 12.71
CA ALA A 231 -39.37 10.30 12.45
C ALA A 231 -39.43 10.55 10.94
N THR A 232 -40.64 10.60 10.43
CA THR A 232 -40.99 10.99 9.07
C THR A 232 -41.64 12.36 9.13
N ILE A 233 -40.99 13.36 8.53
CA ILE A 233 -41.43 14.76 8.53
C ILE A 233 -41.97 15.06 7.14
N ASN A 234 -43.22 15.51 7.06
CA ASN A 234 -43.88 15.86 5.80
C ASN A 234 -43.89 17.37 5.61
N LYS A 235 -43.18 17.86 4.60
CA LYS A 235 -43.08 19.30 4.32
C LYS A 235 -42.91 19.57 2.83
N ASP A 236 -43.65 20.53 2.28
CA ASP A 236 -43.58 20.94 0.87
C ASP A 236 -43.66 19.78 -0.12
N GLU A 237 -44.56 18.82 0.12
CA GLU A 237 -44.71 17.56 -0.64
C GLU A 237 -43.46 16.65 -0.64
N GLN A 238 -42.52 16.90 0.28
CA GLN A 238 -41.33 16.08 0.51
C GLN A 238 -41.40 15.36 1.85
N GLU A 239 -40.94 14.12 1.83
CA GLU A 239 -40.84 13.25 3.01
C GLU A 239 -39.38 13.20 3.45
N VAL A 240 -39.09 13.69 4.66
CA VAL A 240 -37.76 13.69 5.26
C VAL A 240 -37.72 12.69 6.40
N LYS A 241 -36.82 11.70 6.33
CA LYS A 241 -36.65 10.70 7.39
C LYS A 241 -35.42 10.98 8.24
N THR A 242 -35.58 10.84 9.55
CA THR A 242 -34.47 10.88 10.50
C THR A 242 -34.66 9.83 11.60
N GLU A 243 -33.59 9.50 12.33
CA GLU A 243 -33.59 8.51 13.40
C GLU A 243 -32.98 9.10 14.67
N LEU A 244 -33.54 8.74 15.83
CA LEU A 244 -32.85 8.98 17.09
C LEU A 244 -31.54 8.16 17.15
N LYS A 245 -30.57 8.73 17.85
CA LYS A 245 -29.28 8.06 18.14
C LYS A 245 -29.47 6.88 19.09
N ASN A 246 -30.51 6.93 19.94
CA ASN A 246 -30.89 5.87 20.87
C ASN A 246 -31.12 4.54 20.15
N LYS A 247 -30.82 3.46 20.86
CA LYS A 247 -30.96 2.09 20.41
C LYS A 247 -31.43 1.27 21.62
N PHE A 248 -32.45 0.45 21.43
CA PHE A 248 -33.06 -0.35 22.48
C PHE A 248 -32.90 -1.84 22.16
N ASP A 249 -32.68 -2.67 23.18
CA ASP A 249 -32.49 -4.10 22.99
C ASP A 249 -33.83 -4.86 22.99
N SER A 250 -34.92 -4.22 23.47
CA SER A 250 -36.29 -4.74 23.41
C SER A 250 -37.32 -3.67 23.01
N GLU A 251 -38.51 -4.12 22.62
CA GLU A 251 -39.66 -3.25 22.31
C GLU A 251 -40.22 -2.58 23.58
N ASP A 252 -40.22 -3.30 24.72
CA ASP A 252 -40.66 -2.76 26.01
C ASP A 252 -39.78 -1.59 26.47
N GLU A 253 -38.45 -1.71 26.36
CA GLU A 253 -37.51 -0.61 26.66
C GLU A 253 -37.75 0.61 25.76
N LEU A 254 -38.09 0.39 24.48
CA LEU A 254 -38.42 1.47 23.56
C LEU A 254 -39.73 2.15 23.99
N HIS A 255 -40.77 1.38 24.33
CA HIS A 255 -42.06 1.93 24.75
C HIS A 255 -41.97 2.69 26.07
N GLU A 256 -41.21 2.18 27.05
CA GLU A 256 -40.92 2.87 28.30
C GLU A 256 -40.22 4.20 28.03
N PHE A 257 -39.19 4.20 27.17
CA PHE A 257 -38.51 5.42 26.75
C PHE A 257 -39.47 6.44 26.10
N LEU A 258 -40.36 6.01 25.22
CA LEU A 258 -41.37 6.90 24.61
C LEU A 258 -42.31 7.50 25.66
N PHE A 259 -42.79 6.67 26.59
CA PHE A 259 -43.67 7.11 27.67
C PHE A 259 -43.01 8.13 28.60
N GLU A 260 -41.76 7.90 29.03
CA GLU A 260 -40.98 8.85 29.85
C GLU A 260 -40.77 10.21 29.16
N ASN A 261 -40.76 10.20 27.82
CA ASN A 261 -40.63 11.37 26.97
C ASN A 261 -41.97 11.99 26.54
N ASP A 262 -43.07 11.60 27.20
CA ASP A 262 -44.45 12.09 27.00
C ASP A 262 -45.01 11.82 25.58
N ILE A 263 -44.59 10.73 24.95
CA ILE A 263 -45.09 10.26 23.66
C ILE A 263 -46.15 9.18 23.90
N THR A 264 -47.42 9.53 23.66
CA THR A 264 -48.58 8.63 23.85
C THR A 264 -49.24 8.19 22.54
N ASP A 265 -48.86 8.80 21.43
CA ASP A 265 -49.32 8.50 20.07
C ASP A 265 -48.18 8.75 19.07
N LEU A 266 -48.27 8.19 17.87
CA LEU A 266 -47.17 8.29 16.88
C LEU A 266 -47.24 9.56 16.02
N THR A 267 -48.38 10.27 16.01
CA THR A 267 -48.57 11.49 15.20
C THR A 267 -48.32 12.72 16.06
N GLN A 268 -47.12 13.27 15.96
CA GLN A 268 -46.67 14.36 16.81
C GLN A 268 -46.57 15.68 16.04
N LYS A 269 -46.55 16.78 16.80
CA LYS A 269 -46.07 18.09 16.33
C LYS A 269 -44.63 18.28 16.78
N GLY A 270 -43.76 18.65 15.85
CA GLY A 270 -42.38 19.02 16.12
C GLY A 270 -42.17 20.52 16.01
N LEU A 271 -41.37 21.10 16.90
CA LEU A 271 -40.94 22.50 16.83
C LEU A 271 -39.50 22.57 16.33
N VAL A 272 -39.23 23.31 15.27
CA VAL A 272 -37.87 23.60 14.81
C VAL A 272 -37.21 24.53 15.82
N THR A 273 -36.30 23.99 16.63
CA THR A 273 -35.63 24.73 17.71
C THR A 273 -34.34 25.40 17.26
N ASP A 274 -33.63 24.80 16.32
CA ASP A 274 -32.42 25.37 15.77
C ASP A 274 -32.16 24.96 14.33
N ILE A 275 -31.48 25.85 13.60
CA ILE A 275 -31.04 25.64 12.22
C ILE A 275 -29.61 26.17 12.14
N GLU A 276 -28.67 25.25 11.97
CA GLU A 276 -27.27 25.58 11.78
C GLU A 276 -26.87 25.32 10.32
N LYS A 277 -26.18 26.30 9.72
CA LYS A 277 -25.59 26.18 8.39
C LYS A 277 -24.09 26.34 8.49
N GLU A 278 -23.35 25.32 8.07
CA GLU A 278 -21.89 25.32 8.09
C GLU A 278 -21.34 25.10 6.68
N ILE A 279 -20.40 25.96 6.26
CA ILE A 279 -19.62 25.73 5.05
C ILE A 279 -18.50 24.75 5.39
N GLY A 280 -18.62 23.53 4.87
CA GLY A 280 -17.61 22.49 4.95
C GLY A 280 -16.78 22.39 3.68
N TYR A 281 -15.62 21.73 3.82
CA TYR A 281 -14.75 21.45 2.70
C TYR A 281 -14.28 20.00 2.68
N THR A 282 -14.11 19.44 1.49
CA THR A 282 -13.40 18.17 1.30
C THR A 282 -12.06 18.46 0.63
N MET A 283 -10.97 18.06 1.26
CA MET A 283 -9.63 18.18 0.67
C MET A 283 -9.40 17.11 -0.40
N PRO A 284 -8.58 17.38 -1.42
CA PRO A 284 -8.10 16.37 -2.35
C PRO A 284 -7.43 15.19 -1.62
N PRO A 285 -7.51 13.95 -2.15
CA PRO A 285 -6.83 12.81 -1.57
C PRO A 285 -5.31 12.99 -1.65
N LYS A 286 -4.57 12.50 -0.65
CA LYS A 286 -3.09 12.50 -0.67
C LYS A 286 -2.56 11.80 -1.93
N PHE A 287 -1.32 12.10 -2.35
CA PHE A 287 -0.65 11.40 -3.45
C PHE A 287 -0.53 9.90 -3.21
N TYR A 288 -0.57 9.05 -4.23
CA TYR A 288 -0.51 7.60 -4.04
C TYR A 288 0.78 7.09 -3.40
N ASP A 289 0.64 6.15 -2.46
CA ASP A 289 1.64 5.14 -2.17
C ASP A 289 1.26 3.85 -2.93
N LEU A 290 2.08 2.80 -2.85
CA LEU A 290 1.77 1.54 -3.54
C LEU A 290 0.42 0.96 -3.07
N SER A 291 0.16 0.98 -1.76
CA SER A 291 -1.04 0.35 -1.18
C SER A 291 -2.29 1.04 -1.70
N ALA A 292 -2.33 2.38 -1.69
CA ALA A 292 -3.51 3.09 -2.17
C ALA A 292 -3.69 3.06 -3.67
N LEU A 293 -2.60 2.99 -4.45
CA LEU A 293 -2.70 2.73 -5.87
C LEU A 293 -3.35 1.36 -6.12
N GLN A 294 -2.91 0.32 -5.40
CA GLN A 294 -3.51 -1.02 -5.47
C GLN A 294 -4.99 -1.03 -5.08
N GLU A 295 -5.36 -0.30 -4.02
CA GLU A 295 -6.77 -0.17 -3.60
C GLU A 295 -7.62 0.52 -4.68
N ASP A 296 -7.16 1.64 -5.22
CA ASP A 296 -7.89 2.38 -6.26
C ASP A 296 -8.04 1.55 -7.54
N MET A 297 -6.99 0.82 -7.94
CA MET A 297 -7.03 0.00 -9.15
C MET A 297 -7.95 -1.21 -8.99
N ASN A 298 -8.00 -1.80 -7.80
CA ASN A 298 -8.95 -2.88 -7.50
C ASN A 298 -10.40 -2.37 -7.50
N ASP A 299 -10.63 -1.18 -6.94
CA ASP A 299 -11.96 -0.58 -6.88
C ASP A 299 -12.48 -0.18 -8.26
N LYS A 300 -11.67 0.56 -9.04
CA LYS A 300 -12.06 1.09 -10.35
C LYS A 300 -12.05 0.03 -11.46
N TYR A 301 -11.02 -0.82 -11.48
CA TYR A 301 -10.73 -1.69 -12.64
C TYR A 301 -10.66 -3.18 -12.30
N LYS A 302 -10.83 -3.56 -11.02
CA LYS A 302 -10.72 -4.96 -10.56
C LYS A 302 -9.34 -5.60 -10.82
N ILE A 303 -8.31 -4.76 -11.01
CA ILE A 303 -6.93 -5.21 -11.15
C ILE A 303 -6.44 -5.70 -9.77
N SER A 304 -5.74 -6.84 -9.73
CA SER A 304 -5.17 -7.36 -8.48
C SER A 304 -3.98 -6.52 -8.02
N ALA A 305 -3.68 -6.54 -6.72
CA ALA A 305 -2.60 -5.74 -6.17
C ALA A 305 -1.24 -6.10 -6.77
N LYS A 306 -1.03 -7.40 -7.07
CA LYS A 306 0.17 -7.88 -7.76
C LYS A 306 0.27 -7.30 -9.16
N ARG A 307 -0.81 -7.39 -9.93
CA ARG A 307 -0.84 -6.87 -11.30
C ARG A 307 -0.65 -5.36 -11.35
N THR A 308 -1.21 -4.62 -10.40
CA THR A 308 -0.97 -3.18 -10.24
C THR A 308 0.51 -2.87 -10.00
N LEU A 309 1.20 -3.62 -9.13
CA LEU A 309 2.64 -3.43 -8.89
C LEU A 309 3.47 -3.73 -10.15
N GLU A 310 3.15 -4.80 -10.89
CA GLU A 310 3.83 -5.13 -12.16
C GLU A 310 3.68 -4.01 -13.21
N ILE A 311 2.46 -3.46 -13.33
CA ILE A 311 2.17 -2.34 -14.22
C ILE A 311 2.92 -1.08 -13.76
N ALA A 312 2.84 -0.74 -12.48
CA ALA A 312 3.53 0.44 -11.95
C ALA A 312 5.06 0.32 -12.13
N GLN A 313 5.64 -0.87 -11.95
CA GLN A 313 7.06 -1.10 -12.25
C GLN A 313 7.37 -0.89 -13.73
N THR A 314 6.50 -1.35 -14.62
CA THR A 314 6.65 -1.14 -16.07
C THR A 314 6.59 0.36 -16.41
N LEU A 315 5.64 1.11 -15.85
CA LEU A 315 5.53 2.57 -16.02
C LEU A 315 6.77 3.31 -15.49
N TYR A 316 7.32 2.89 -14.35
CA TYR A 316 8.54 3.44 -13.76
C TYR A 316 9.79 3.13 -14.62
N GLU A 317 9.86 1.95 -15.23
CA GLU A 317 10.94 1.59 -16.16
C GLU A 317 10.85 2.36 -17.48
N LYS A 318 9.62 2.65 -17.94
CA LYS A 318 9.33 3.58 -19.04
C LYS A 318 9.51 5.06 -18.67
N LYS A 319 9.94 5.36 -17.43
CA LYS A 319 10.16 6.71 -16.89
C LYS A 319 8.92 7.60 -16.90
N LEU A 320 7.72 7.04 -16.82
CA LEU A 320 6.46 7.80 -16.81
C LEU A 320 6.02 8.19 -15.39
N ILE A 321 6.39 7.37 -14.41
CA ILE A 321 6.08 7.61 -12.99
C ILE A 321 7.35 7.50 -12.14
N THR A 322 7.27 7.98 -10.91
CA THR A 322 8.32 7.86 -9.89
C THR A 322 8.31 6.47 -9.25
N TYR A 323 9.23 6.20 -8.30
CA TYR A 323 9.44 4.86 -7.78
C TYR A 323 8.17 4.26 -7.14
N PRO A 324 7.65 3.11 -7.64
CA PRO A 324 6.31 2.66 -7.28
C PRO A 324 6.26 1.79 -6.03
N ARG A 325 7.40 1.38 -5.44
CA ARG A 325 7.43 0.61 -4.18
C ARG A 325 7.65 1.52 -2.97
N THR A 326 6.96 2.65 -2.97
CA THR A 326 6.93 3.60 -1.86
C THR A 326 5.73 3.33 -0.94
N ASP A 327 5.90 3.61 0.34
CA ASP A 327 4.83 3.68 1.34
C ASP A 327 4.52 5.12 1.78
N SER A 328 5.21 6.11 1.23
CA SER A 328 4.94 7.51 1.52
C SER A 328 3.83 8.06 0.63
N ARG A 329 3.03 8.94 1.21
CA ARG A 329 2.00 9.76 0.55
C ARG A 329 2.44 11.22 0.43
N TYR A 330 3.70 11.51 0.74
CA TYR A 330 4.27 12.85 0.91
C TYR A 330 5.41 13.09 -0.09
N ILE A 331 5.75 14.36 -0.29
CA ILE A 331 6.77 14.83 -1.22
C ILE A 331 7.70 15.86 -0.55
N THR A 332 8.82 16.21 -1.18
CA THR A 332 9.65 17.35 -0.78
C THR A 332 9.38 18.57 -1.67
N GLU A 333 10.05 19.70 -1.41
CA GLU A 333 9.98 20.87 -2.28
C GLU A 333 10.52 20.58 -3.69
N ASP A 334 11.58 19.76 -3.81
CA ASP A 334 12.15 19.38 -5.12
C ASP A 334 11.09 18.69 -6.01
N GLU A 335 10.27 17.79 -5.44
CA GLU A 335 9.20 17.13 -6.19
C GLU A 335 8.00 18.06 -6.48
N LYS A 336 7.72 19.03 -5.60
CA LYS A 336 6.70 20.04 -5.86
C LYS A 336 7.11 20.91 -7.06
N GLU A 337 8.36 21.35 -7.11
CA GLU A 337 8.92 22.09 -8.25
C GLU A 337 8.84 21.25 -9.53
N MET A 338 9.22 19.97 -9.48
CA MET A 338 9.08 19.04 -10.61
C MET A 338 7.62 18.95 -11.12
N LEU A 339 6.63 18.92 -10.22
CA LEU A 339 5.22 18.88 -10.63
C LEU A 339 4.76 20.21 -11.26
N LEU A 340 5.23 21.34 -10.75
CA LEU A 340 4.93 22.66 -11.30
C LEU A 340 5.54 22.86 -12.68
N GLU A 341 6.77 22.40 -12.92
CA GLU A 341 7.40 22.38 -14.24
C GLU A 341 6.57 21.57 -15.26
N ASN A 342 5.78 20.60 -14.79
CA ASN A 342 4.93 19.73 -15.61
C ASN A 342 3.44 20.10 -15.57
N ILE A 343 3.07 21.29 -15.05
CA ILE A 343 1.67 21.68 -14.88
C ILE A 343 0.92 21.82 -16.22
N ASP A 344 1.60 22.31 -17.26
CA ASP A 344 0.99 22.49 -18.58
C ASP A 344 0.68 21.15 -19.24
N TYR A 345 1.57 20.17 -19.06
CA TYR A 345 1.31 18.79 -19.47
C TYR A 345 0.09 18.19 -18.75
N LEU A 346 -0.05 18.43 -17.44
CA LEU A 346 -1.23 18.01 -16.68
C LEU A 346 -2.52 18.67 -17.21
N LYS A 347 -2.49 19.97 -17.49
CA LYS A 347 -3.62 20.72 -18.07
C LYS A 347 -4.02 20.17 -19.44
N GLU A 348 -3.05 19.89 -20.31
CA GLU A 348 -3.30 19.34 -21.65
C GLU A 348 -3.98 17.98 -21.60
N ILE A 349 -3.47 17.07 -20.77
CA ILE A 349 -4.00 15.69 -20.67
C ILE A 349 -5.34 15.64 -19.95
N THR A 350 -5.53 16.41 -18.88
CA THR A 350 -6.79 16.42 -18.11
C THR A 350 -7.87 17.31 -18.71
N LYS A 351 -7.50 18.28 -19.56
CA LYS A 351 -8.38 19.34 -20.08
C LYS A 351 -9.07 20.15 -18.98
N ILE A 352 -8.39 20.35 -17.86
CA ILE A 352 -8.90 21.05 -16.68
C ILE A 352 -7.96 22.19 -16.29
N ASN A 353 -8.55 23.26 -15.75
CA ASN A 353 -7.80 24.36 -15.17
C ASN A 353 -7.17 23.91 -13.85
N LEU A 354 -5.85 23.98 -13.76
CA LEU A 354 -5.08 23.66 -12.56
C LEU A 354 -4.45 24.93 -12.00
N ASN A 355 -4.44 25.02 -10.67
CA ASN A 355 -3.75 26.04 -9.90
C ASN A 355 -2.24 25.83 -9.99
N ASN A 356 -1.47 26.89 -9.72
CA ASN A 356 0.00 26.83 -9.65
C ASN A 356 0.50 26.55 -8.22
N GLU A 357 -0.39 26.08 -7.34
CA GLU A 357 -0.09 25.73 -5.95
C GLU A 357 -0.84 24.47 -5.54
N LEU A 358 -0.29 23.73 -4.58
CA LEU A 358 -0.96 22.57 -4.01
C LEU A 358 -2.08 23.02 -3.06
N THR A 359 -3.26 22.46 -3.26
CA THR A 359 -4.42 22.68 -2.38
C THR A 359 -4.14 22.21 -0.96
N ASN A 360 -3.31 21.16 -0.81
CA ASN A 360 -2.87 20.65 0.48
C ASN A 360 -1.35 20.74 0.66
N ASN A 361 -0.85 21.88 1.13
CA ASN A 361 0.57 22.09 1.41
C ASN A 361 1.15 21.14 2.47
N SER A 362 0.33 20.51 3.33
CA SER A 362 0.82 19.52 4.31
C SER A 362 1.38 18.24 3.68
N LEU A 363 1.17 18.04 2.38
CA LEU A 363 1.79 16.94 1.61
C LEU A 363 3.29 17.14 1.37
N ILE A 364 3.77 18.38 1.49
CA ILE A 364 5.20 18.69 1.47
C ILE A 364 5.75 18.45 2.87
N ASN A 365 6.26 17.25 3.11
CA ASN A 365 6.70 16.86 4.44
C ASN A 365 7.82 15.82 4.40
N PRO A 366 9.09 16.26 4.36
CA PRO A 366 10.26 15.37 4.34
C PRO A 366 10.34 14.43 5.55
N SER A 367 9.81 14.82 6.71
CA SER A 367 9.81 13.95 7.91
C SER A 367 8.90 12.72 7.79
N LYS A 368 8.00 12.71 6.80
CA LYS A 368 7.11 11.59 6.48
C LYS A 368 7.61 10.77 5.28
N ILE A 369 8.88 10.94 4.92
CA ILE A 369 9.55 10.23 3.84
C ILE A 369 10.73 9.48 4.45
N GLU A 370 10.69 8.16 4.38
CA GLU A 370 11.83 7.32 4.77
C GLU A 370 12.76 7.16 3.56
N ASP A 371 12.43 6.24 2.65
CA ASP A 371 13.26 5.91 1.50
C ASP A 371 12.80 6.62 0.21
N HIS A 372 11.49 6.71 0.01
CA HIS A 372 10.88 7.21 -1.22
C HIS A 372 9.68 8.11 -0.93
N TYR A 373 9.52 9.17 -1.71
CA TYR A 373 8.33 10.01 -1.74
C TYR A 373 7.18 9.30 -2.49
N ALA A 374 6.03 9.96 -2.62
CA ALA A 374 4.85 9.41 -3.27
C ALA A 374 5.04 9.01 -4.75
N ILE A 375 4.12 8.20 -5.27
CA ILE A 375 4.03 7.84 -6.68
C ILE A 375 3.44 9.03 -7.45
N LEU A 376 4.28 9.66 -8.27
CA LEU A 376 3.98 10.85 -9.06
C LEU A 376 4.22 10.57 -10.55
N ILE A 377 3.80 11.49 -11.41
CA ILE A 377 4.23 11.53 -12.82
C ILE A 377 5.60 12.22 -12.94
N THR A 378 6.34 11.93 -14.00
CA THR A 378 7.65 12.54 -14.29
C THR A 378 7.62 13.65 -15.34
N GLY A 379 6.47 13.85 -16.00
CA GLY A 379 6.31 14.78 -17.13
C GLY A 379 6.54 14.18 -18.52
N ASN A 380 7.06 12.96 -18.61
CA ASN A 380 7.23 12.28 -19.90
C ASN A 380 5.86 11.96 -20.51
N ASP A 381 5.67 12.35 -21.77
CA ASP A 381 4.41 12.15 -22.48
C ASP A 381 4.14 10.66 -22.74
N PHE A 382 3.15 10.11 -22.03
CA PHE A 382 2.73 8.71 -22.18
C PHE A 382 2.23 8.36 -23.59
N ASN A 383 1.79 9.34 -24.40
CA ASN A 383 1.37 9.08 -25.78
C ASN A 383 2.55 8.73 -26.71
N LYS A 384 3.79 9.01 -26.28
CA LYS A 384 5.02 8.67 -27.02
C LYS A 384 5.57 7.30 -26.64
N VAL A 385 4.88 6.58 -25.76
CA VAL A 385 5.29 5.26 -25.27
C VAL A 385 4.20 4.26 -25.58
N ASP A 386 4.59 3.09 -26.10
CA ASP A 386 3.63 2.00 -26.33
C ASP A 386 3.15 1.44 -24.97
N LEU A 387 1.88 1.68 -24.65
CA LEU A 387 1.24 1.26 -23.40
C LEU A 387 0.02 0.38 -23.68
N LYS A 388 -0.14 -0.66 -22.88
CA LYS A 388 -1.37 -1.46 -22.86
C LYS A 388 -2.51 -0.70 -22.17
N GLU A 389 -3.76 -1.08 -22.43
CA GLU A 389 -4.94 -0.44 -21.82
C GLU A 389 -4.88 -0.40 -20.28
N GLU A 390 -4.48 -1.50 -19.61
CA GLU A 390 -4.30 -1.50 -18.17
C GLU A 390 -3.19 -0.53 -17.71
N GLU A 391 -2.11 -0.41 -18.47
CA GLU A 391 -1.00 0.52 -18.19
C GLU A 391 -1.47 1.97 -18.30
N ILE A 392 -2.29 2.27 -19.31
CA ILE A 392 -2.93 3.58 -19.49
C ILE A 392 -3.87 3.89 -18.31
N ASN A 393 -4.68 2.93 -17.87
CA ASN A 393 -5.61 3.11 -16.75
C ASN A 393 -4.88 3.41 -15.42
N VAL A 394 -3.80 2.69 -15.15
CA VAL A 394 -2.95 2.95 -13.96
C VAL A 394 -2.28 4.32 -14.06
N TYR A 395 -1.68 4.64 -15.21
CA TYR A 395 -1.04 5.94 -15.42
C TYR A 395 -2.03 7.10 -15.27
N LYS A 396 -3.19 7.03 -15.94
CA LYS A 396 -4.23 8.06 -15.86
C LYS A 396 -4.74 8.25 -14.43
N SER A 397 -4.82 7.19 -13.64
CA SER A 397 -5.24 7.30 -12.25
C SER A 397 -4.21 8.03 -11.39
N ILE A 398 -2.91 7.77 -11.59
CA ILE A 398 -1.81 8.51 -10.93
C ILE A 398 -1.83 9.98 -11.37
N LEU A 399 -1.97 10.22 -12.67
CA LEU A 399 -2.06 11.57 -13.24
C LEU A 399 -3.26 12.36 -12.69
N GLN A 400 -4.43 11.72 -12.59
CA GLN A 400 -5.61 12.32 -11.99
C GLN A 400 -5.42 12.61 -10.50
N ASN A 401 -4.78 11.71 -9.77
CA ASN A 401 -4.45 11.93 -8.36
C ASN A 401 -3.52 13.13 -8.15
N VAL A 402 -2.53 13.30 -9.02
CA VAL A 402 -1.68 14.51 -9.02
C VAL A 402 -2.50 15.75 -9.36
N ALA A 403 -3.28 15.73 -10.45
CA ALA A 403 -4.08 16.87 -10.89
C ALA A 403 -5.08 17.34 -9.82
N MET A 404 -5.77 16.42 -9.13
CA MET A 404 -6.69 16.76 -8.03
C MET A 404 -6.03 17.60 -6.92
N ASN A 405 -4.73 17.42 -6.68
CA ASN A 405 -4.01 18.18 -5.65
C ASN A 405 -3.63 19.60 -6.10
N PHE A 406 -3.82 19.94 -7.37
CA PHE A 406 -3.71 21.30 -7.94
C PHE A 406 -5.09 21.87 -8.33
N MET A 407 -6.19 21.29 -7.82
CA MET A 407 -7.55 21.80 -8.01
C MET A 407 -8.13 22.24 -6.68
N ASP A 408 -9.08 23.17 -6.71
CA ASP A 408 -9.74 23.65 -5.49
C ASP A 408 -10.40 22.50 -4.71
N LYS A 409 -10.50 22.68 -3.39
CA LYS A 409 -11.25 21.80 -2.49
C LYS A 409 -12.73 21.80 -2.87
N GLU A 410 -13.43 20.69 -2.69
CA GLU A 410 -14.89 20.69 -2.78
C GLU A 410 -15.43 21.56 -1.64
N GLN A 411 -16.36 22.46 -1.95
CA GLN A 411 -17.09 23.27 -0.98
C GLN A 411 -18.54 22.80 -0.91
N TYR A 412 -19.05 22.60 0.30
CA TYR A 412 -20.44 22.23 0.52
C TYR A 412 -21.01 22.98 1.72
N GLU A 413 -22.31 23.22 1.69
CA GLU A 413 -23.07 23.70 2.85
C GLU A 413 -23.75 22.49 3.49
N THR A 414 -23.54 22.31 4.80
CA THR A 414 -24.31 21.35 5.60
C THR A 414 -25.33 22.13 6.41
N THR A 415 -26.60 21.77 6.26
CA THR A 415 -27.69 22.30 7.09
C THR A 415 -28.06 21.24 8.11
N THR A 416 -27.93 21.56 9.40
CA THR A 416 -28.40 20.73 10.51
C THR A 416 -29.60 21.40 11.15
N ILE A 417 -30.69 20.66 11.31
CA ILE A 417 -31.95 21.15 11.84
C ILE A 417 -32.31 20.31 13.06
N GLU A 418 -32.51 20.99 14.19
CA GLU A 418 -32.92 20.37 15.44
C GLU A 418 -34.42 20.57 15.64
N ILE A 419 -35.16 19.46 15.66
CA ILE A 419 -36.61 19.46 15.81
C ILE A 419 -36.97 18.80 17.14
N ALA A 420 -37.54 19.58 18.04
CA ALA A 420 -38.01 19.11 19.33
C ALA A 420 -39.41 18.53 19.21
N VAL A 421 -39.58 17.28 19.64
CA VAL A 421 -40.85 16.59 19.75
C VAL A 421 -41.03 16.20 21.20
N LYS A 422 -41.86 16.94 21.93
CA LYS A 422 -41.94 16.85 23.40
C LYS A 422 -40.54 16.98 24.03
N LYS A 423 -40.01 15.91 24.63
CA LYS A 423 -38.68 15.84 25.23
C LYS A 423 -37.62 15.24 24.30
N LEU A 424 -38.02 14.73 23.13
CA LEU A 424 -37.13 14.13 22.14
C LEU A 424 -36.55 15.20 21.22
N MET A 425 -35.30 15.02 20.80
CA MET A 425 -34.64 15.89 19.83
C MET A 425 -34.22 15.10 18.61
N PHE A 426 -34.81 15.45 17.46
CA PHE A 426 -34.45 14.88 16.16
C PHE A 426 -33.50 15.81 15.41
N GLU A 427 -32.55 15.20 14.70
CA GLU A 427 -31.53 15.90 13.92
C GLU A 427 -31.76 15.58 12.44
N VAL A 428 -32.15 16.55 11.64
CA VAL A 428 -32.21 16.43 10.18
C VAL A 428 -30.96 17.07 9.59
N LYS A 429 -30.28 16.35 8.70
CA LYS A 429 -29.08 16.84 8.02
C LYS A 429 -29.28 16.83 6.51
N GLY A 430 -28.99 17.97 5.89
CA GLY A 430 -28.95 18.13 4.45
C GLY A 430 -27.56 18.60 4.02
N LYS A 431 -27.16 18.23 2.81
CA LYS A 431 -25.87 18.64 2.25
C LYS A 431 -26.05 19.10 0.81
N ILE A 432 -25.63 20.34 0.55
CA ILE A 432 -25.66 20.95 -0.79
C ILE A 432 -24.22 21.22 -1.22
N ILE A 433 -23.84 20.69 -2.39
CA ILE A 433 -22.54 20.99 -3.00
C ILE A 433 -22.60 22.38 -3.62
N GLN A 434 -21.74 23.29 -3.14
CA GLN A 434 -21.63 24.66 -3.66
C GLN A 434 -20.59 24.72 -4.79
N ASP A 435 -19.47 23.99 -4.62
CA ASP A 435 -18.43 23.83 -5.63
C ASP A 435 -17.88 22.39 -5.59
N ASN A 436 -17.80 21.75 -6.75
CA ASN A 436 -17.27 20.39 -6.88
C ASN A 436 -15.74 20.32 -6.69
N GLY A 437 -15.01 21.42 -6.94
CA GLY A 437 -13.56 21.46 -6.90
C GLY A 437 -12.92 20.26 -7.61
N PHE A 438 -11.97 19.62 -6.95
CA PHE A 438 -11.24 18.45 -7.46
C PHE A 438 -12.13 17.25 -7.84
N LYS A 439 -13.36 17.14 -7.29
CA LYS A 439 -14.25 16.02 -7.63
C LYS A 439 -14.81 16.10 -9.04
N ALA A 440 -14.75 17.26 -9.69
CA ALA A 440 -15.09 17.41 -11.10
C ALA A 440 -14.28 16.47 -12.01
N LEU A 441 -13.06 16.08 -11.61
CA LEU A 441 -12.21 15.16 -12.35
C LEU A 441 -12.68 13.69 -12.28
N LEU A 442 -13.44 13.32 -11.25
CA LEU A 442 -13.73 11.92 -10.95
C LEU A 442 -14.85 11.30 -11.81
N ASN A 443 -15.60 12.11 -12.59
CA ASN A 443 -16.60 11.72 -13.59
C ASN A 443 -17.53 10.53 -13.22
N LYS A 444 -17.68 10.20 -11.94
CA LYS A 444 -18.59 9.20 -11.41
C LYS A 444 -19.73 9.90 -10.69
N GLN A 445 -20.90 9.72 -11.30
CA GLN A 445 -22.21 10.32 -11.09
C GLN A 445 -22.81 10.20 -9.68
N LYS A 446 -23.88 11.00 -9.53
CA LYS A 446 -24.84 11.15 -8.44
C LYS A 446 -24.24 11.89 -7.23
N THR A 447 -24.15 13.22 -7.36
CA THR A 447 -24.51 14.07 -6.23
C THR A 447 -25.87 13.57 -5.75
N SER A 448 -25.88 12.83 -4.65
CA SER A 448 -27.04 12.84 -3.78
C SER A 448 -27.10 14.28 -3.28
N GLU A 449 -27.76 15.12 -4.05
CA GLU A 449 -28.40 16.29 -3.49
C GLU A 449 -29.44 15.73 -2.53
N GLU A 450 -29.00 15.42 -1.30
CA GLU A 450 -29.90 15.29 -0.17
C GLU A 450 -30.32 16.72 0.19
N THR A 451 -31.07 17.32 -0.75
CA THR A 451 -31.77 18.57 -0.57
C THR A 451 -32.91 18.29 0.38
N ILE A 452 -32.83 18.90 1.55
CA ILE A 452 -33.94 18.92 2.50
C ILE A 452 -34.78 20.18 2.21
N PRO A 453 -36.10 20.17 2.47
CA PRO A 453 -36.94 21.36 2.36
C PRO A 453 -36.42 22.47 3.29
N ASN A 454 -36.77 23.73 2.99
CA ASN A 454 -36.32 24.88 3.78
C ASN A 454 -37.14 25.01 5.06
N PHE A 455 -36.53 24.91 6.23
CA PHE A 455 -37.20 25.14 7.52
C PHE A 455 -36.97 26.54 8.07
N GLU A 456 -37.90 27.00 8.91
CA GLU A 456 -37.77 28.25 9.67
C GLU A 456 -37.67 27.98 11.17
N LYS A 457 -36.91 28.82 11.88
CA LYS A 457 -36.79 28.68 13.34
C LYS A 457 -38.13 29.01 14.01
N ASN A 458 -38.52 28.17 14.96
CA ASN A 458 -39.83 28.14 15.62
C ASN A 458 -41.01 27.72 14.71
N GLU A 459 -40.74 27.15 13.54
CA GLU A 459 -41.76 26.52 12.72
C GLU A 459 -42.28 25.24 13.37
N GLU A 460 -43.59 25.01 13.30
CA GLU A 460 -44.21 23.75 13.71
C GLU A 460 -44.42 22.84 12.50
N VAL A 461 -44.01 21.59 12.60
CA VAL A 461 -44.10 20.59 11.53
C VAL A 461 -44.83 19.34 11.99
N ASP A 462 -45.57 18.70 11.08
CA ASP A 462 -46.19 17.40 11.31
C ASP A 462 -45.14 16.29 11.22
N ILE A 463 -45.13 15.43 12.24
CA ILE A 463 -44.17 14.33 12.37
C ILE A 463 -44.91 13.03 12.64
N GLU A 464 -44.58 12.01 11.86
CA GLU A 464 -45.00 10.63 12.11
C GLU A 464 -43.81 9.84 12.66
N LEU A 465 -43.97 9.32 13.87
CA LEU A 465 -42.97 8.47 14.51
C LEU A 465 -43.16 7.01 14.08
N ASP A 466 -42.07 6.36 13.71
CA ASP A 466 -42.02 4.98 13.27
C ASP A 466 -41.13 4.16 14.22
N LEU A 467 -41.62 3.01 14.66
CA LEU A 467 -40.87 2.10 15.52
C LEU A 467 -40.17 1.05 14.64
N LEU A 468 -38.86 1.20 14.48
CA LEU A 468 -38.08 0.35 13.59
C LEU A 468 -37.50 -0.84 14.34
N GLU A 469 -37.96 -2.04 13.99
CA GLU A 469 -37.24 -3.27 14.29
C GLU A 469 -36.10 -3.47 13.27
N LYS A 470 -34.87 -3.53 13.76
CA LYS A 470 -33.68 -3.79 12.95
C LYS A 470 -32.93 -5.00 13.49
N GLU A 471 -32.14 -5.62 12.62
CA GLU A 471 -31.29 -6.74 13.01
C GLU A 471 -29.83 -6.39 12.73
N THR A 472 -28.95 -6.72 13.68
CA THR A 472 -27.51 -6.63 13.44
C THR A 472 -27.10 -7.54 12.29
N THR A 473 -26.16 -7.13 11.45
CA THR A 473 -25.66 -7.95 10.33
C THR A 473 -24.27 -8.50 10.61
N PRO A 474 -23.92 -9.69 10.08
CA PRO A 474 -22.58 -10.25 10.26
C PRO A 474 -21.52 -9.36 9.58
N PRO A 475 -20.26 -9.40 10.04
CA PRO A 475 -19.19 -8.66 9.39
C PRO A 475 -19.02 -9.12 7.93
N LYS A 476 -18.73 -8.18 7.03
CA LYS A 476 -18.51 -8.51 5.61
C LYS A 476 -17.25 -9.36 5.45
N ARG A 477 -17.27 -10.36 4.56
CA ARG A 477 -16.05 -11.09 4.16
C ARG A 477 -14.99 -10.13 3.61
N TYR A 478 -13.72 -10.49 3.81
CA TYR A 478 -12.63 -9.76 3.18
C TYR A 478 -12.68 -9.87 1.66
N THR A 479 -12.54 -8.75 0.97
CA THR A 479 -12.04 -8.66 -0.41
C THR A 479 -10.53 -8.45 -0.40
N GLU A 480 -9.89 -8.50 -1.57
CA GLU A 480 -8.45 -8.18 -1.72
C GLU A 480 -8.09 -6.81 -1.12
N LYS A 481 -8.85 -5.76 -1.47
CA LYS A 481 -8.71 -4.42 -0.88
C LYS A 481 -8.78 -4.46 0.65
N THR A 482 -9.86 -5.02 1.21
CA THR A 482 -10.05 -4.96 2.67
C THR A 482 -9.05 -5.84 3.44
N LEU A 483 -8.52 -6.91 2.82
CA LEU A 483 -7.47 -7.73 3.43
C LEU A 483 -6.12 -7.01 3.38
N LEU A 484 -5.77 -6.36 2.27
CA LEU A 484 -4.56 -5.54 2.18
C LEU A 484 -4.58 -4.41 3.21
N LYS A 485 -5.72 -3.74 3.38
CA LYS A 485 -5.91 -2.72 4.41
C LYS A 485 -5.74 -3.29 5.82
N ALA A 486 -6.29 -4.48 6.09
CA ALA A 486 -6.11 -5.16 7.37
C ALA A 486 -4.65 -5.60 7.62
N MET A 487 -3.93 -6.02 6.58
CA MET A 487 -2.50 -6.32 6.66
C MET A 487 -1.67 -5.07 6.93
N ALA A 488 -2.01 -3.94 6.31
CA ALA A 488 -1.34 -2.65 6.57
C ALA A 488 -1.64 -2.11 7.98
N ASN A 489 -2.83 -2.39 8.51
CA ASN A 489 -3.28 -1.89 9.82
C ASN A 489 -3.91 -3.01 10.68
N PRO A 490 -3.12 -3.97 11.18
CA PRO A 490 -3.62 -5.12 11.97
C PRO A 490 -4.14 -4.74 13.38
N ILE A 491 -4.12 -3.44 13.70
CA ILE A 491 -4.30 -2.83 15.03
C ILE A 491 -5.68 -3.12 15.63
N GLU A 492 -6.72 -3.26 14.81
CA GLU A 492 -8.11 -3.49 15.26
C GLU A 492 -8.29 -4.78 16.06
N THR A 493 -7.31 -5.69 16.05
CA THR A 493 -7.38 -7.00 16.72
C THR A 493 -6.45 -7.14 17.92
N LEU A 494 -5.71 -6.09 18.27
CA LEU A 494 -4.71 -6.15 19.34
C LEU A 494 -5.17 -5.35 20.55
N GLU A 495 -4.97 -5.89 21.73
CA GLU A 495 -5.21 -5.17 22.99
C GLU A 495 -3.95 -4.43 23.45
N ASP A 496 -2.77 -5.06 23.27
CA ASP A 496 -1.46 -4.53 23.69
C ASP A 496 -1.04 -3.25 22.94
N GLU A 497 -0.96 -2.14 23.67
CA GLU A 497 -0.57 -0.82 23.14
C GLU A 497 0.88 -0.75 22.64
N GLY A 498 1.80 -1.53 23.23
CA GLY A 498 3.18 -1.62 22.77
C GLY A 498 3.27 -2.26 21.39
N LEU A 499 2.58 -3.39 21.19
CA LEU A 499 2.49 -4.05 19.89
C LEU A 499 1.78 -3.18 18.85
N LYS A 500 0.76 -2.42 19.24
CA LYS A 500 0.12 -1.44 18.34
C LYS A 500 1.10 -0.38 17.89
N SER A 501 1.94 0.16 18.79
CA SER A 501 2.98 1.15 18.43
C SER A 501 3.98 0.56 17.45
N THR A 502 4.52 -0.63 17.75
CA THR A 502 5.45 -1.31 16.85
C THR A 502 4.83 -1.56 15.48
N LEU A 503 3.57 -2.00 15.40
CA LEU A 503 2.90 -2.25 14.14
C LEU A 503 2.61 -0.99 13.33
N LYS A 504 2.38 0.15 14.00
CA LYS A 504 2.31 1.45 13.33
C LYS A 504 3.66 1.84 12.74
N GLU A 505 4.75 1.68 13.50
CA GLU A 505 6.11 1.99 13.06
C GLU A 505 6.56 1.11 11.88
N VAL A 506 6.33 -0.20 11.95
CA VAL A 506 6.72 -1.14 10.87
C VAL A 506 5.67 -1.26 9.75
N LYS A 507 4.64 -0.40 9.79
CA LYS A 507 3.57 -0.28 8.79
C LYS A 507 2.76 -1.58 8.58
N GLY A 508 2.61 -2.41 9.62
CA GLY A 508 1.77 -3.61 9.63
C GLY A 508 2.46 -4.93 9.27
N LEU A 509 1.68 -5.90 8.79
CA LEU A 509 2.12 -7.23 8.39
C LEU A 509 2.65 -7.25 6.95
N GLY A 510 3.94 -7.57 6.81
CA GLY A 510 4.63 -7.55 5.51
C GLY A 510 4.88 -6.13 4.99
N THR A 511 5.63 -6.02 3.91
CA THR A 511 5.89 -4.73 3.24
C THR A 511 4.89 -4.52 2.09
N PRO A 512 4.62 -3.28 1.66
CA PRO A 512 3.75 -3.03 0.49
C PRO A 512 4.11 -3.87 -0.74
N ALA A 513 5.42 -4.09 -0.98
CA ALA A 513 5.91 -4.90 -2.09
C ALA A 513 5.65 -6.42 -1.96
N THR A 514 5.42 -6.94 -0.75
CA THR A 514 5.30 -8.39 -0.50
C THR A 514 3.87 -8.85 -0.19
N ARG A 515 2.98 -7.96 0.26
CA ARG A 515 1.60 -8.31 0.65
C ARG A 515 0.81 -8.98 -0.46
N ALA A 516 0.92 -8.46 -1.67
CA ALA A 516 0.23 -9.02 -2.83
C ALA A 516 0.69 -10.47 -3.12
N ASP A 517 2.00 -10.72 -3.11
CA ASP A 517 2.55 -12.06 -3.32
C ASP A 517 2.17 -13.03 -2.19
N ILE A 518 2.04 -12.55 -0.95
CA ILE A 518 1.54 -13.36 0.16
C ILE A 518 0.10 -13.81 -0.11
N ILE A 519 -0.79 -12.91 -0.51
CA ILE A 519 -2.18 -13.25 -0.84
C ILE A 519 -2.23 -14.20 -2.04
N GLU A 520 -1.42 -13.98 -3.07
CA GLU A 520 -1.31 -14.91 -4.21
C GLU A 520 -0.83 -16.30 -3.79
N ASN A 521 0.15 -16.39 -2.88
CA ASN A 521 0.62 -17.66 -2.36
C ASN A 521 -0.46 -18.38 -1.54
N LEU A 522 -1.25 -17.67 -0.74
CA LEU A 522 -2.39 -18.26 -0.03
C LEU A 522 -3.44 -18.83 -0.99
N LYS A 523 -3.70 -18.14 -2.13
CA LYS A 523 -4.57 -18.65 -3.21
C LYS A 523 -3.97 -19.86 -3.91
N LYS A 524 -2.70 -19.76 -4.34
CA LYS A 524 -1.97 -20.82 -5.04
C LYS A 524 -1.92 -22.11 -4.24
N ASN A 525 -1.69 -21.99 -2.93
CA ASN A 525 -1.63 -23.12 -2.00
C ASN A 525 -3.03 -23.58 -1.54
N LYS A 526 -4.11 -23.05 -2.13
CA LYS A 526 -5.50 -23.43 -1.87
C LYS A 526 -5.92 -23.28 -0.40
N TYR A 527 -5.40 -22.27 0.30
CA TYR A 527 -5.88 -21.92 1.63
C TYR A 527 -7.09 -20.98 1.57
N ILE A 528 -7.13 -20.11 0.56
CA ILE A 528 -8.25 -19.21 0.27
C ILE A 528 -8.65 -19.29 -1.20
N GLN A 529 -9.91 -18.98 -1.49
CA GLN A 529 -10.44 -18.82 -2.84
C GLN A 529 -11.20 -17.50 -2.96
N VAL A 530 -11.20 -16.92 -4.16
CA VAL A 530 -12.05 -15.76 -4.49
C VAL A 530 -13.42 -16.26 -4.99
N GLN A 531 -14.49 -15.83 -4.33
CA GLN A 531 -15.87 -16.04 -4.74
C GLN A 531 -16.57 -14.67 -4.87
N LYS A 532 -16.98 -14.30 -6.09
CA LYS A 532 -17.64 -13.00 -6.38
C LYS A 532 -16.92 -11.81 -5.70
N THR A 533 -15.59 -11.76 -5.79
CA THR A 533 -14.64 -10.78 -5.17
C THR A 533 -14.28 -10.97 -3.68
N LYS A 534 -14.95 -11.88 -2.97
CA LYS A 534 -14.71 -12.12 -1.53
C LYS A 534 -13.80 -13.32 -1.35
N PHE A 535 -12.91 -13.27 -0.37
CA PHE A 535 -12.14 -14.44 0.06
C PHE A 535 -13.00 -15.34 0.92
N ILE A 536 -12.95 -16.62 0.62
CA ILE A 536 -13.48 -17.70 1.45
C ILE A 536 -12.34 -18.63 1.83
N LEU A 537 -12.43 -19.22 3.01
CA LEU A 537 -11.52 -20.30 3.39
C LEU A 537 -11.87 -21.57 2.62
N LEU A 538 -10.83 -22.22 2.11
CA LEU A 538 -10.96 -23.58 1.67
C LEU A 538 -10.67 -24.49 2.86
N LYS A 539 -11.60 -25.41 3.14
CA LYS A 539 -11.27 -26.56 3.96
C LYS A 539 -10.22 -27.33 3.15
N MET A 540 -9.12 -27.71 3.79
CA MET A 540 -8.24 -28.72 3.20
C MET A 540 -9.03 -30.03 3.24
N VAL A 541 -9.88 -30.24 2.23
CA VAL A 541 -10.68 -31.44 2.05
C VAL A 541 -9.77 -32.43 1.35
N TYR A 542 -9.22 -33.37 2.10
CA TYR A 542 -8.75 -34.65 1.58
C TYR A 542 -9.06 -35.70 2.63
#